data_AF-X1NKM6-F1
#
_entry.id   AF-X1NKM6-F1
#
_cell.length_a   1.000
_cell.length_b   1.000
_cell.length_c   1.000
_cell.angle_alpha   90.00
_cell.angle_beta   90.00
_cell.angle_gamma   90.00
#
_symmetry.space_group_name_H-M   'P 1'
#
loop_
_entity.id
_entity.type
_entity.pdbx_description
1 polymer ?
#
loop_
_entity_poly.entity_id
_entity_poly.type
_entity_poly.pdbx_seq_one_letter_code
_entity_poly.pdbx_strand_id
1 'polypeptide(L)'
;MLISTIFYIITPIFIGRMVGSLNPNQTVAANVFDLLINFGFILFFALLRYVLNRAARLRGAEVSARAVYYLRSDISNAIYRQSFSYFDKTETGQLISRATSDIEETQMIFSMGLTLSLQSFLQIGGVILGFFIFSIEMTVVLIIVIFSSLGFSFYIAKKLRPIFLETRESFGDLTNTIRENIIGAQVVRMFSTQQKEQQKFM
;
A
#
# COMPACT_ATOMS: atom_id res chain seq x y z
N MET A 1 5.21 -9.79 -12.48
CA MET A 1 3.96 -9.61 -11.71
C MET A 1 2.73 -9.50 -12.62
N LEU A 2 2.77 -8.74 -13.73
CA LEU A 2 1.64 -8.63 -14.67
C LEU A 2 1.16 -10.00 -15.21
N ILE A 3 2.10 -10.86 -15.61
CA ILE A 3 1.80 -12.24 -16.06
C ILE A 3 1.12 -13.05 -14.94
N SER A 4 1.53 -12.88 -13.68
CA SER A 4 0.89 -13.58 -12.55
C SER A 4 -0.55 -13.11 -12.29
N THR A 5 -0.88 -11.87 -12.67
CA THR A 5 -2.25 -11.33 -12.60
C THR A 5 -3.16 -12.00 -13.61
N ILE A 6 -2.67 -12.34 -14.81
CA ILE A 6 -3.44 -13.08 -15.82
C ILE A 6 -3.86 -14.44 -15.27
N PHE A 7 -2.93 -15.19 -14.66
CA PHE A 7 -3.26 -16.47 -14.04
C PHE A 7 -4.28 -16.34 -12.91
N TYR A 8 -4.20 -15.26 -12.11
CA TYR A 8 -5.18 -14.97 -11.08
C TYR A 8 -6.60 -14.77 -11.63
N ILE A 9 -6.74 -14.13 -12.80
CA ILE A 9 -8.04 -13.91 -13.46
C ILE A 9 -8.58 -15.20 -14.10
N ILE A 10 -7.70 -16.08 -14.57
CA ILE A 10 -8.08 -17.34 -15.22
C ILE A 10 -8.49 -18.42 -14.20
N THR A 11 -7.86 -18.49 -13.02
CA THR A 11 -8.14 -19.55 -12.02
C THR A 11 -9.63 -19.70 -11.67
N PRO A 12 -10.43 -18.64 -11.42
CA PRO A 12 -11.85 -18.75 -11.12
C PRO A 12 -12.68 -19.43 -12.21
N ILE A 13 -12.27 -19.33 -13.49
CA ILE A 13 -12.98 -19.96 -14.60
C ILE A 13 -12.95 -21.49 -14.48
N PHE A 14 -11.80 -22.04 -14.08
CA PHE A 14 -11.64 -23.47 -13.84
C PHE A 14 -12.40 -23.93 -12.61
N ILE A 15 -12.44 -23.11 -11.55
CA ILE A 15 -13.28 -23.37 -10.38
C ILE A 15 -14.76 -23.42 -10.81
N GLY A 16 -15.21 -22.47 -11.63
CA GLY A 16 -16.57 -22.45 -12.15
C GLY A 16 -16.93 -23.69 -12.97
N ARG A 17 -16.02 -24.16 -13.84
CA ARG A 17 -16.20 -25.41 -14.61
C ARG A 17 -16.25 -26.64 -13.69
N MET A 18 -15.39 -26.69 -12.68
CA MET A 18 -15.36 -27.77 -11.70
C MET A 18 -16.69 -27.84 -10.93
N VAL A 19 -17.20 -26.70 -10.45
CA VAL A 19 -18.50 -26.63 -9.76
C VAL A 19 -19.65 -26.97 -10.71
N GLY A 20 -19.62 -26.49 -11.96
CA GLY A 20 -20.65 -26.81 -12.95
C GLY A 20 -20.73 -28.30 -13.31
N SER A 21 -19.62 -29.03 -13.23
CA SER A 21 -19.58 -30.48 -13.46
C SER A 21 -20.12 -31.32 -12.29
N LEU A 22 -20.36 -30.71 -11.11
CA LEU A 22 -20.94 -31.36 -9.93
C LEU A 22 -22.48 -31.30 -9.91
N ASN A 23 -23.11 -31.19 -11.08
CA ASN A 23 -24.56 -31.02 -11.19
C ASN A 23 -25.30 -32.31 -10.75
N PRO A 24 -26.35 -32.24 -9.91
CA PRO A 24 -27.00 -33.43 -9.33
C PRO A 24 -27.63 -34.40 -10.36
N ASN A 25 -27.89 -33.90 -11.57
CA ASN A 25 -28.52 -34.66 -12.65
C ASN A 25 -27.52 -35.46 -13.51
N GLN A 26 -26.21 -35.39 -13.24
CA GLN A 26 -25.18 -36.19 -13.91
C GLN A 26 -24.48 -37.08 -12.89
N THR A 27 -24.31 -38.37 -13.22
CA THR A 27 -23.62 -39.33 -12.36
C THR A 27 -22.14 -38.93 -12.21
N VAL A 28 -21.76 -38.57 -10.98
CA VAL A 28 -20.42 -38.13 -10.57
C VAL A 28 -19.29 -39.06 -11.08
N ALA A 29 -19.58 -40.36 -11.24
CA ALA A 29 -18.64 -41.37 -11.72
C ALA A 29 -18.16 -41.17 -13.17
N ALA A 30 -18.94 -40.53 -14.04
CA ALA A 30 -18.55 -40.33 -15.45
C ALA A 30 -17.52 -39.20 -15.65
N ASN A 31 -17.41 -38.27 -14.69
CA ASN A 31 -16.62 -37.04 -14.83
C ASN A 31 -15.45 -36.93 -13.83
N VAL A 32 -15.10 -38.00 -13.11
CA VAL A 32 -13.98 -37.99 -12.13
C VAL A 32 -12.66 -37.64 -12.81
N PHE A 33 -12.46 -38.08 -14.05
CA PHE A 33 -11.27 -37.77 -14.85
C PHE A 33 -11.20 -36.28 -15.22
N ASP A 34 -12.32 -35.68 -15.66
CA ASP A 34 -12.40 -34.24 -15.96
C ASP A 34 -12.24 -33.36 -14.71
N LEU A 35 -12.77 -33.82 -13.56
CA LEU A 35 -12.56 -33.17 -12.26
C LEU A 35 -11.07 -33.21 -11.85
N LEU A 36 -10.41 -34.35 -11.99
CA LEU A 36 -8.97 -34.51 -11.71
C LEU A 36 -8.10 -33.64 -12.61
N ILE A 37 -8.42 -33.57 -13.92
CA ILE A 37 -7.70 -32.72 -14.87
C ILE A 37 -7.87 -31.24 -14.53
N ASN A 38 -9.10 -30.78 -14.27
CA ASN A 38 -9.34 -29.39 -13.89
C ASN A 38 -8.66 -29.02 -12.57
N PHE A 39 -8.67 -29.93 -11.59
CA PHE A 39 -7.93 -29.75 -10.34
C PHE A 39 -6.42 -29.66 -10.57
N GLY A 40 -5.87 -30.50 -11.45
CA GLY A 40 -4.47 -30.43 -11.89
C GLY A 40 -4.13 -29.08 -12.51
N PHE A 41 -4.98 -28.53 -13.38
CA PHE A 41 -4.80 -27.19 -13.95
C PHE A 41 -4.85 -26.09 -12.89
N ILE A 42 -5.77 -26.16 -11.93
CA ILE A 42 -5.84 -25.19 -10.83
C ILE A 42 -4.55 -25.18 -10.02
N LEU A 43 -4.05 -26.37 -9.63
CA LEU A 43 -2.79 -26.49 -8.90
C LEU A 43 -1.60 -25.99 -9.73
N PHE A 44 -1.55 -26.33 -11.02
CA PHE A 44 -0.50 -25.87 -11.92
C PHE A 44 -0.48 -24.34 -12.06
N PHE A 45 -1.63 -23.71 -12.31
CA PHE A 45 -1.72 -22.26 -12.40
C PHE A 45 -1.44 -21.57 -11.06
N ALA A 46 -1.87 -22.16 -9.94
CA ALA A 46 -1.57 -21.65 -8.60
C ALA A 46 -0.06 -21.68 -8.31
N LEU A 47 0.60 -22.79 -8.64
CA LEU A 47 2.05 -22.94 -8.48
C LEU A 47 2.81 -21.97 -9.39
N LEU A 48 2.43 -21.88 -10.67
CA LEU A 48 3.05 -20.98 -11.63
C LEU A 48 2.89 -19.52 -11.19
N ARG A 49 1.69 -19.14 -10.73
CA ARG A 49 1.42 -17.83 -10.13
C ARG A 49 2.33 -17.58 -8.94
N TYR A 50 2.47 -18.55 -8.02
CA TYR A 50 3.33 -18.42 -6.85
C TYR A 50 4.78 -18.14 -7.24
N VAL A 51 5.34 -18.94 -8.15
CA VAL A 51 6.72 -18.79 -8.62
C VAL A 51 6.93 -17.45 -9.31
N LEU A 52 6.05 -17.07 -10.25
CA LEU A 52 6.15 -15.80 -10.98
C LEU A 52 6.01 -14.59 -10.05
N ASN A 53 5.12 -14.66 -9.06
CA ASN A 53 4.94 -13.57 -8.11
C ASN A 53 6.14 -13.45 -7.17
N ARG A 54 6.68 -14.58 -6.68
CA ARG A 54 7.90 -14.60 -5.87
C ARG A 54 9.09 -14.01 -6.65
N ALA A 55 9.32 -14.45 -7.89
CA ALA A 55 10.39 -13.95 -8.72
C ALA A 55 10.26 -12.43 -8.97
N ALA A 56 9.05 -11.96 -9.29
CA ALA A 56 8.78 -10.54 -9.49
C ALA A 56 9.01 -9.70 -8.22
N ARG A 57 8.63 -10.20 -7.04
CA ARG A 57 8.90 -9.52 -5.77
C ARG A 57 10.39 -9.39 -5.48
N LEU A 58 11.16 -10.45 -5.72
CA LEU A 58 12.62 -10.42 -5.51
C LEU A 58 13.29 -9.42 -6.46
N ARG A 59 12.93 -9.44 -7.74
CA ARG A 59 13.44 -8.47 -8.73
C ARG A 59 13.02 -7.03 -8.39
N GLY A 60 11.78 -6.82 -7.95
CA GLY A 60 11.30 -5.52 -7.50
C GLY A 60 12.07 -4.98 -6.30
N ALA A 61 12.35 -5.84 -5.31
CA ALA A 61 13.18 -5.49 -4.16
C ALA A 61 14.62 -5.14 -4.56
N GLU A 62 15.21 -5.89 -5.49
CA GLU A 62 16.55 -5.61 -6.02
C GLU A 62 16.61 -4.25 -6.74
N VAL A 63 15.64 -3.97 -7.61
CA VAL A 63 15.54 -2.69 -8.33
C VAL A 63 15.36 -1.53 -7.35
N SER A 64 14.48 -1.69 -6.35
CA SER A 64 14.25 -0.69 -5.32
C SER A 64 15.50 -0.41 -4.49
N ALA A 65 16.23 -1.45 -4.07
CA ALA A 65 17.47 -1.30 -3.32
C ALA A 65 18.55 -0.58 -4.14
N ARG A 66 18.68 -0.89 -5.44
CA ARG A 66 19.60 -0.16 -6.34
C ARG A 66 19.18 1.30 -6.51
N ALA A 67 17.89 1.57 -6.70
CA ALA A 67 17.39 2.93 -6.83
C ALA A 67 17.71 3.78 -5.58
N VAL A 68 17.54 3.22 -4.38
CA VAL A 68 17.91 3.88 -3.12
C VAL A 68 19.39 4.13 -3.01
N TYR A 69 20.22 3.15 -3.40
CA TYR A 69 21.67 3.32 -3.39
C TYR A 69 22.10 4.53 -4.22
N TYR A 70 21.58 4.64 -5.46
CA TYR A 70 21.86 5.78 -6.33
C TYR A 70 21.29 7.08 -5.77
N LEU A 71 20.04 7.08 -5.30
CA LEU A 71 19.40 8.29 -4.75
C LEU A 71 20.17 8.83 -3.54
N ARG A 72 20.63 7.94 -2.63
CA ARG A 72 21.43 8.32 -1.46
C ARG A 72 22.81 8.83 -1.87
N SER A 73 23.44 8.20 -2.85
CA SER A 73 24.71 8.67 -3.43
C SER A 73 24.57 10.07 -4.04
N ASP A 74 23.52 10.30 -4.84
CA ASP A 74 23.28 11.57 -5.51
C ASP A 74 22.96 12.69 -4.52
N ILE A 75 22.11 12.42 -3.51
CA ILE A 75 21.81 13.39 -2.45
C ILE A 75 23.06 13.70 -1.64
N SER A 76 23.85 12.71 -1.27
CA SER A 76 25.11 12.94 -0.53
C SER A 76 26.08 13.80 -1.33
N ASN A 77 26.29 13.48 -2.62
CA ASN A 77 27.13 14.28 -3.51
C ASN A 77 26.58 15.69 -3.71
N ALA A 78 25.27 15.85 -3.82
CA ALA A 78 24.62 17.15 -3.95
C ALA A 78 24.81 18.02 -2.71
N ILE A 79 24.73 17.43 -1.51
CA ILE A 79 24.98 18.11 -0.24
C ILE A 79 26.44 18.60 -0.18
N TYR A 80 27.42 17.75 -0.49
CA TYR A 80 28.84 18.14 -0.45
C TYR A 80 29.22 19.24 -1.46
N ARG A 81 28.43 19.44 -2.51
CA ARG A 81 28.65 20.49 -3.52
C ARG A 81 27.96 21.82 -3.20
N GLN A 82 27.19 21.91 -2.12
CA GLN A 82 26.53 23.16 -1.75
C GLN A 82 27.50 24.17 -1.16
N SER A 83 27.18 25.45 -1.33
CA SER A 83 27.95 26.56 -0.76
C SER A 83 27.73 26.67 0.76
N PHE A 84 28.69 27.27 1.48
CA PHE A 84 28.51 27.56 2.91
C PHE A 84 27.24 28.37 3.21
N SER A 85 26.91 29.35 2.35
CA SER A 85 25.69 30.15 2.50
C SER A 85 24.39 29.33 2.40
N TYR A 86 24.41 28.18 1.73
CA TYR A 86 23.27 27.25 1.71
C TYR A 86 23.06 26.61 3.08
N PHE A 87 24.15 26.23 3.75
CA PHE A 87 24.11 25.63 5.09
C PHE A 87 23.73 26.64 6.17
N ASP A 88 24.06 27.93 6.00
CA ASP A 88 23.61 28.98 6.92
C ASP A 88 22.09 29.16 6.93
N LYS A 89 21.40 28.74 5.86
CA LYS A 89 19.95 28.88 5.67
C LYS A 89 19.18 27.59 5.83
N THR A 90 19.86 26.45 5.97
CA THR A 90 19.23 25.13 5.97
C THR A 90 19.56 24.40 7.26
N GLU A 91 18.53 23.97 7.98
CA GLU A 91 18.71 23.19 9.20
C GLU A 91 19.34 21.81 8.91
N THR A 92 20.39 21.45 9.64
CA THR A 92 21.03 20.14 9.53
C THR A 92 20.04 18.98 9.69
N GLY A 93 19.04 19.13 10.57
CA GLY A 93 17.98 18.13 10.76
C GLY A 93 17.14 17.90 9.49
N GLN A 94 16.87 18.96 8.73
CA GLN A 94 16.14 18.85 7.47
C GLN A 94 16.95 18.10 6.41
N LEU A 95 18.26 18.33 6.35
CA LEU A 95 19.17 17.60 5.44
C LEU A 95 19.22 16.11 5.80
N ILE A 96 19.29 15.77 7.09
CA ILE A 96 19.26 14.38 7.56
C ILE A 96 17.93 13.72 7.16
N SER A 97 16.79 14.37 7.45
CA SER A 97 15.46 13.84 7.09
C SER A 97 15.34 13.57 5.58
N ARG A 98 15.81 14.50 4.74
CA ARG A 98 15.82 14.31 3.27
C ARG A 98 16.73 13.17 2.82
N ALA A 99 17.84 12.93 3.53
CA ALA A 99 18.80 11.87 3.20
C ALA A 99 18.44 10.49 3.79
N THR A 100 17.47 10.43 4.71
CA THR A 100 16.99 9.18 5.32
C THR A 100 15.52 8.93 4.99
N SER A 101 14.62 9.69 5.59
CA SER A 101 13.17 9.45 5.57
C SER A 101 12.60 9.59 4.15
N ASP A 102 12.93 10.68 3.46
CA ASP A 102 12.39 10.92 2.11
C ASP A 102 12.91 9.86 1.12
N ILE A 103 14.14 9.38 1.31
CA ILE A 103 14.71 8.28 0.52
C ILE A 103 13.97 6.97 0.79
N GLU A 104 13.69 6.66 2.07
CA GLU A 104 12.95 5.46 2.47
C GLU A 104 11.50 5.48 1.96
N GLU A 105 10.82 6.63 2.03
CA GLU A 105 9.49 6.79 1.44
C GLU A 105 9.52 6.60 -0.08
N THR A 106 10.52 7.19 -0.74
CA THR A 106 10.74 7.01 -2.18
C THR A 106 11.03 5.55 -2.53
N GLN A 107 11.80 4.83 -1.69
CA GLN A 107 12.07 3.40 -1.83
C GLN A 107 10.78 2.59 -1.89
N MET A 108 9.84 2.87 -0.99
CA MET A 108 8.58 2.15 -0.91
C MET A 108 7.74 2.32 -2.19
N ILE A 109 7.79 3.50 -2.81
CA ILE A 109 7.13 3.77 -4.09
C ILE A 109 7.70 2.85 -5.19
N PHE A 110 9.03 2.75 -5.30
CA PHE A 110 9.68 1.89 -6.30
C PHE A 110 9.56 0.40 -6.00
N SER A 111 9.58 -0.01 -4.72
CA SER A 111 9.47 -1.41 -4.30
C SER A 111 8.06 -1.96 -4.53
N MET A 112 7.08 -1.30 -3.92
CA MET A 112 5.72 -1.83 -3.79
C MET A 112 4.70 -0.90 -4.40
N GLY A 113 4.81 0.42 -4.22
CA GLY A 113 3.79 1.38 -4.63
C GLY A 113 3.45 1.28 -6.12
N LEU A 114 4.45 1.41 -6.99
CA LEU A 114 4.26 1.36 -8.44
C LEU A 114 3.74 -0.01 -8.90
N THR A 115 4.37 -1.08 -8.41
CA THR A 115 4.05 -2.45 -8.79
C THR A 115 2.64 -2.85 -8.36
N LEU A 116 2.24 -2.54 -7.13
CA LEU A 116 0.91 -2.81 -6.61
C LEU A 116 -0.15 -1.97 -7.31
N SER A 117 0.16 -0.70 -7.63
CA SER A 117 -0.76 0.17 -8.38
C SER A 117 -1.03 -0.41 -9.77
N LEU A 118 0.02 -0.73 -10.54
CA LEU A 118 -0.12 -1.35 -11.87
C LEU A 118 -0.87 -2.69 -11.79
N GLN A 119 -0.54 -3.52 -10.80
CA GLN A 119 -1.24 -4.78 -10.56
C GLN A 119 -2.72 -4.56 -10.28
N SER A 120 -3.08 -3.58 -9.45
CA SER A 120 -4.45 -3.29 -9.06
C SER A 120 -5.29 -2.85 -10.26
N PHE A 121 -4.75 -1.96 -11.11
CA PHE A 121 -5.43 -1.54 -12.34
C PHE A 121 -5.68 -2.71 -13.29
N LEU A 122 -4.66 -3.54 -13.53
CA LEU A 122 -4.82 -4.74 -14.37
C LEU A 122 -5.81 -5.75 -13.79
N GLN A 123 -5.82 -5.91 -12.47
CA GLN A 123 -6.71 -6.85 -11.80
C GLN A 123 -8.17 -6.36 -11.87
N ILE A 124 -8.43 -5.08 -11.60
CA ILE A 124 -9.77 -4.50 -11.73
C ILE A 124 -10.26 -4.62 -13.18
N GLY A 125 -9.45 -4.17 -14.14
CA GLY A 125 -9.81 -4.25 -15.56
C GLY A 125 -10.02 -5.69 -16.03
N GLY A 126 -9.14 -6.60 -15.64
CA GLY A 126 -9.22 -8.01 -16.01
C GLY A 126 -10.42 -8.74 -15.39
N VAL A 127 -10.80 -8.42 -14.15
CA VAL A 127 -12.03 -8.97 -13.53
C VAL A 127 -13.27 -8.44 -14.24
N ILE A 128 -13.35 -7.13 -14.52
CA ILE A 128 -14.50 -6.54 -15.24
C ILE A 128 -14.64 -7.17 -16.63
N LEU A 129 -13.53 -7.29 -17.38
CA LEU A 129 -13.52 -7.96 -18.68
C LEU A 129 -13.93 -9.43 -18.59
N GLY A 130 -13.45 -10.14 -17.57
CA GLY A 130 -13.85 -11.53 -17.31
C GLY A 130 -15.37 -11.65 -17.13
N PHE A 131 -15.95 -10.83 -16.26
CA PHE A 131 -17.40 -10.81 -16.04
C PHE A 131 -18.17 -10.44 -17.31
N PHE A 132 -17.67 -9.46 -18.09
CA PHE A 132 -18.29 -9.04 -19.34
C PHE A 132 -18.37 -10.18 -20.35
N ILE A 133 -17.34 -11.04 -20.41
CA ILE A 133 -17.32 -12.22 -21.28
C ILE A 133 -18.31 -13.30 -20.81
N PHE A 134 -18.51 -13.47 -19.49
CA PHE A 134 -19.42 -14.48 -18.94
C PHE A 134 -20.89 -14.07 -19.01
N SER A 135 -21.23 -12.87 -18.57
CA SER A 135 -22.60 -12.34 -18.58
C SER A 135 -22.61 -10.82 -18.41
N ILE A 136 -23.30 -10.14 -19.33
CA ILE A 136 -23.49 -8.69 -19.27
C ILE A 136 -24.29 -8.28 -18.03
N GLU A 137 -25.28 -9.08 -17.63
CA GLU A 137 -26.15 -8.80 -16.47
C GLU A 137 -25.35 -8.82 -15.17
N MET A 138 -24.48 -9.82 -14.98
CA MET A 138 -23.59 -9.89 -13.82
C MET A 138 -22.60 -8.73 -13.78
N THR A 139 -22.15 -8.27 -14.94
CA THR A 139 -21.21 -7.15 -15.04
C THR A 139 -21.85 -5.84 -14.61
N VAL A 140 -23.10 -5.58 -15.01
CA VAL A 140 -23.84 -4.37 -14.59
C VAL A 140 -24.03 -4.36 -13.08
N VAL A 141 -24.43 -5.49 -12.48
CA VAL A 141 -24.57 -5.60 -11.02
C VAL A 141 -23.23 -5.34 -10.33
N LEU A 142 -22.14 -5.95 -10.79
CA LEU A 142 -20.80 -5.74 -10.23
C LEU A 142 -20.37 -4.27 -10.30
N ILE A 143 -20.62 -3.60 -11.42
CA ILE A 143 -20.31 -2.17 -11.59
C ILE A 143 -21.08 -1.32 -10.57
N ILE A 144 -22.38 -1.55 -10.41
CA ILE A 144 -23.22 -0.83 -9.43
C ILE A 144 -22.68 -1.04 -8.00
N VAL A 145 -22.29 -2.27 -7.66
CA VAL A 145 -21.73 -2.58 -6.34
C VAL A 145 -20.39 -1.87 -6.11
N ILE A 146 -19.50 -1.85 -7.11
CA ILE A 146 -18.21 -1.13 -7.01
C ILE A 146 -18.44 0.37 -6.81
N PHE A 147 -19.28 1.01 -7.63
CA PHE A 147 -19.51 2.45 -7.53
C PHE A 147 -20.23 2.84 -6.24
N SER A 148 -21.18 2.04 -5.76
CA SER A 148 -21.84 2.28 -4.47
C SER A 148 -20.88 2.12 -3.29
N SER A 149 -20.01 1.10 -3.31
CA SER A 149 -18.96 0.92 -2.28
C SER A 149 -17.96 2.07 -2.28
N LEU A 150 -17.52 2.53 -3.45
CA LEU A 150 -16.63 3.69 -3.59
C LEU A 150 -17.30 4.97 -3.09
N GLY A 151 -18.56 5.20 -3.45
CA GLY A 151 -19.34 6.35 -2.98
C GLY A 151 -19.49 6.38 -1.47
N PHE A 152 -19.81 5.23 -0.86
CA PHE A 152 -19.92 5.11 0.60
C PHE A 152 -18.57 5.33 1.30
N SER A 153 -17.49 4.75 0.75
CA SER A 153 -16.12 4.94 1.27
C SER A 153 -15.71 6.41 1.21
N PHE A 154 -16.01 7.10 0.10
CA PHE A 154 -15.72 8.52 -0.06
C PHE A 154 -16.51 9.39 0.92
N TYR A 155 -17.78 9.08 1.14
CA TYR A 155 -18.62 9.76 2.12
C TYR A 155 -18.03 9.63 3.54
N ILE A 156 -17.65 8.42 3.96
CA ILE A 156 -17.02 8.18 5.24
C ILE A 156 -15.69 8.94 5.35
N ALA A 157 -14.83 8.84 4.34
CA ALA A 157 -13.54 9.51 4.32
C ALA A 157 -13.68 11.04 4.46
N LYS A 158 -14.65 11.64 3.75
CA LYS A 158 -14.94 13.07 3.84
C LYS A 158 -15.41 13.48 5.25
N LYS A 159 -16.20 12.63 5.92
CA LYS A 159 -16.69 12.88 7.28
C LYS A 159 -15.62 12.68 8.36
N LEU A 160 -14.73 11.71 8.18
CA LEU A 160 -13.64 11.43 9.12
C LEU A 160 -12.47 12.41 8.99
N ARG A 161 -12.21 12.94 7.79
CA ARG A 161 -11.10 13.86 7.53
C ARG A 161 -11.00 15.04 8.54
N PRO A 162 -12.07 15.81 8.84
CA PRO A 162 -11.97 16.90 9.81
C PRO A 162 -11.62 16.41 11.23
N ILE A 163 -12.20 15.27 11.67
CA ILE A 163 -11.93 14.69 13.00
C ILE A 163 -10.46 14.28 13.12
N PHE A 164 -9.90 13.67 12.06
CA PHE A 164 -8.48 13.33 12.02
C PHE A 164 -7.58 14.58 12.05
N LEU A 165 -7.99 15.68 11.42
CA LEU A 165 -7.24 16.94 11.45
C LEU A 165 -7.26 17.56 12.85
N GLU A 166 -8.41 17.64 13.49
CA GLU A 166 -8.56 18.14 14.87
C GLU A 166 -7.76 17.30 15.88
N THR A 167 -7.78 15.98 15.73
CA THR A 167 -6.97 15.07 16.54
C THR A 167 -5.48 15.34 16.34
N ARG A 168 -5.04 15.50 15.08
CA ARG A 168 -3.63 15.76 14.76
C ARG A 168 -3.16 17.12 15.27
N GLU A 169 -4.02 18.13 15.24
CA GLU A 169 -3.77 19.47 15.79
C GLU A 169 -3.61 19.41 17.32
N SER A 170 -4.55 18.76 18.01
CA SER A 170 -4.49 18.54 19.47
C SER A 170 -3.22 17.80 19.90
N PHE A 171 -2.81 16.78 19.16
CA PHE A 171 -1.53 16.09 19.39
C PHE A 171 -0.32 17.00 19.16
N GLY A 172 -0.40 17.92 18.19
CA GLY A 172 0.63 18.93 17.92
C GLY A 172 0.82 19.88 19.10
N ASP A 173 -0.28 20.43 19.63
CA ASP A 173 -0.27 21.35 20.76
C ASP A 173 0.29 20.70 22.03
N LEU A 174 -0.12 19.46 22.31
CA LEU A 174 0.43 18.67 23.41
C LEU A 174 1.94 18.46 23.25
N THR A 175 2.39 18.09 22.05
CA THR A 175 3.80 17.87 21.76
C THR A 175 4.63 19.14 21.91
N ASN A 176 4.11 20.28 21.46
CA ASN A 176 4.77 21.58 21.62
C ASN A 176 4.91 21.95 23.11
N THR A 177 3.84 21.78 23.89
CA THR A 177 3.86 22.05 25.34
C THR A 177 4.89 21.18 26.06
N ILE A 178 5.00 19.90 25.70
CA ILE A 178 6.04 19.00 26.24
C ILE A 178 7.44 19.50 25.86
N ARG A 179 7.64 19.85 24.58
CA ARG A 179 8.94 20.32 24.07
C ARG A 179 9.39 21.60 24.79
N GLU A 180 8.50 22.58 24.95
CA GLU A 180 8.77 23.83 25.67
C GLU A 180 9.15 23.58 27.12
N ASN A 181 8.44 22.67 27.81
CA ASN A 181 8.75 22.33 29.19
C ASN A 181 10.09 21.60 29.35
N ILE A 182 10.48 20.75 28.38
CA ILE A 182 11.79 20.08 28.41
C ILE A 182 12.92 21.08 28.18
N ILE A 183 12.81 21.96 27.18
CA ILE A 183 13.83 22.97 26.87
C ILE A 183 13.89 24.03 27.99
N GLY A 184 12.73 24.45 28.49
CA GLY A 184 12.57 25.39 29.59
C GLY A 184 12.74 24.76 30.98
N ALA A 185 13.04 23.47 31.09
CA ALA A 185 13.09 22.78 32.39
C ALA A 185 14.08 23.43 33.37
N GLN A 186 15.20 23.96 32.87
CA GLN A 186 16.13 24.72 33.70
C GLN A 186 15.52 26.05 34.19
N VAL A 187 14.78 26.76 33.35
CA VAL A 187 14.10 28.02 33.71
C VAL A 187 12.98 27.75 34.72
N VAL A 188 12.14 26.74 34.48
CA VAL A 188 11.06 26.33 35.39
C VAL A 188 11.63 25.89 36.75
N ARG A 189 12.76 25.19 36.78
CA ARG A 189 13.46 24.84 38.04
C ARG A 189 14.04 26.05 38.75
N MET A 190 14.62 27.01 38.03
CA MET A 190 15.15 28.25 38.61
C MET A 190 14.05 29.12 39.24
N PHE A 191 12.84 29.13 38.68
CA PHE A 191 11.69 29.87 39.23
C PHE A 191 10.77 29.04 40.14
N SER A 192 11.07 27.75 40.38
CA SER A 192 10.26 26.84 41.22
C SER A 192 8.77 26.76 40.81
N THR A 193 8.46 26.86 39.52
CA THR A 193 7.09 26.91 38.98
C THR A 193 6.56 25.56 38.48
N GLN A 194 7.17 24.43 38.86
CA GLN A 194 6.83 23.10 38.33
C GLN A 194 5.33 22.75 38.46
N GLN A 195 4.71 23.00 39.62
CA GLN A 195 3.30 22.69 39.85
C GLN A 195 2.35 23.48 38.93
N LYS A 196 2.73 24.70 38.55
CA LYS A 196 1.91 25.59 37.73
C LYS A 196 1.88 25.15 36.27
N GLU A 197 3.01 24.65 35.76
CA GLU A 197 3.07 24.06 34.41
C GLU A 197 2.39 22.68 34.37
N GLN A 198 2.47 21.90 35.46
CA GLN A 198 1.81 20.60 35.55
C GLN A 198 0.28 20.69 35.47
N GLN A 199 -0.31 21.80 35.93
CA GLN A 199 -1.75 22.09 35.80
C GLN A 199 -2.20 22.40 34.36
N LYS A 200 -1.31 22.78 33.44
CA LYS A 200 -1.69 22.97 32.02
C LYS A 200 -1.83 21.65 31.26
N PHE A 201 -1.35 20.54 31.83
CA PHE A 201 -1.38 19.21 31.22
C PHE A 201 -2.57 18.34 31.67
N MET A 202 -3.29 18.73 32.73
CA MET A 202 -4.52 18.05 33.19
C MET A 202 -5.75 18.74 32.61
#